data_AF-A0A7C2EX24-F1
#
_entry.id   AF-A0A7C2EX24-F1
#
_cell.length_a   1.000
_cell.length_b   1.000
_cell.length_c   1.000
_cell.angle_alpha   90.00
_cell.angle_beta   90.00
_cell.angle_gamma   90.00
#
_symmetry.space_group_name_H-M   'P 1'
#
loop_
_entity.id
_entity.type
_entity.pdbx_description
1 polymer ?
#
loop_
_entity_poly.entity_id
_entity_poly.type
_entity_poly.pdbx_seq_one_letter_code
_entity_poly.pdbx_strand_id
1 'polypeptide(L)' 'MLRVEADTLLVQEFQLTPEGYLLRMIADTSEVFRPAALPDFEINLQQLHNGDEGEWVGQRAIE' A
#
# COMPACT_ATOMS: atom_id res chain seq x y z
N MET A 1 -6.58 -0.14 8.51
CA MET A 1 -6.41 -1.58 8.24
C MET A 1 -6.05 -1.75 6.78
N LEU A 2 -5.10 -2.63 6.47
CA LEU A 2 -4.71 -2.94 5.10
C LEU A 2 -5.09 -4.37 4.75
N ARG A 3 -5.61 -4.57 3.54
CA ARG A 3 -5.80 -5.89 2.93
C ARG A 3 -4.95 -5.95 1.67
N VAL A 4 -4.17 -7.01 1.52
CA VAL A 4 -3.33 -7.27 0.34
C VAL A 4 -3.81 -8.57 -0.29
N GLU A 5 -4.13 -8.53 -1.58
CA GLU A 5 -4.42 -9.70 -2.39
C GLU A 5 -3.14 -10.15 -3.09
N ALA A 6 -2.62 -11.32 -2.72
CA ALA A 6 -1.28 -11.75 -3.14
C ALA A 6 -1.17 -12.01 -4.64
N ASP A 7 -2.21 -12.55 -5.27
CA ASP A 7 -2.17 -12.96 -6.68
C ASP A 7 -2.19 -11.76 -7.64
N THR A 8 -2.88 -10.69 -7.26
CA THR A 8 -3.08 -9.48 -8.08
C THR A 8 -2.28 -8.29 -7.59
N LEU A 9 -1.67 -8.40 -6.40
CA LEU A 9 -1.04 -7.31 -5.66
C LEU A 9 -1.97 -6.09 -5.52
N LEU A 10 -3.26 -6.36 -5.32
CA LEU A 10 -4.24 -5.35 -5.00
C LEU A 10 -4.13 -5.00 -3.51
N VAL A 11 -3.94 -3.73 -3.20
CA VAL A 11 -3.92 -3.21 -1.84
C VAL A 11 -5.15 -2.35 -1.59
N GLN A 12 -5.83 -2.61 -0.47
CA GLN A 12 -7.00 -1.86 -0.04
C GLN A 12 -6.75 -1.26 1.34
N GLU A 13 -6.99 0.05 1.47
CA GLU A 13 -6.97 0.74 2.76
C GLU A 13 -8.38 0.90 3.29
N PHE A 14 -8.60 0.39 4.51
CA PHE A 14 -9.83 0.55 5.26
C PHE A 14 -9.61 1.41 6.49
N GLN A 15 -10.48 2.40 6.68
CA GLN A 15 -10.58 3.19 7.89
C GLN A 15 -11.70 2.64 8.77
N LEU A 16 -11.42 2.42 10.05
CA LEU A 16 -12.47 2.07 11.01
C LEU A 16 -13.30 3.32 11.33
N THR A 17 -14.62 3.18 11.22
CA THR A 17 -15.63 4.20 11.56
C THR A 17 -16.65 3.59 12.53
N PRO A 18 -17.47 4.41 13.22
CA PRO A 18 -18.55 3.89 14.07
C PRO A 18 -19.53 2.96 13.33
N GLU A 19 -19.71 3.17 12.03
CA GLU A 19 -20.60 2.38 11.16
C GLU A 19 -19.93 1.11 10.60
N GLY A 20 -18.65 0.90 10.86
CA GLY A 20 -17.85 -0.23 10.35
C GLY A 20 -16.61 0.21 9.57
N TYR A 21 -16.14 -0.63 8.66
CA TYR A 21 -14.96 -0.33 7.85
C TYR A 21 -15.34 0.42 6.57
N LEU A 22 -14.77 1.62 6.40
CA LEU A 22 -14.88 2.42 5.18
C LEU A 22 -13.66 2.16 4.29
N LEU A 23 -13.90 1.76 3.03
CA LEU A 23 -12.85 1.67 2.02
C LEU A 23 -12.42 3.08 1.59
N ARG A 24 -11.13 3.39 1.78
CA ARG A 24 -10.55 4.72 1.50
C ARG A 24 -9.78 4.76 0.20
N MET A 25 -9.05 3.68 -0.09
CA MET A 25 -8.16 3.60 -1.24
C MET A 25 -8.09 2.16 -1.73
N ILE A 26 -7.95 2.02 -3.04
CA ILE A 26 -7.57 0.80 -3.73
C ILE A 26 -6.37 1.19 -4.59
N ALA A 27 -5.31 0.39 -4.56
CA ALA A 27 -4.14 0.54 -5.41
C ALA A 27 -3.74 -0.83 -5.97
N ASP A 28 -3.25 -0.84 -7.21
CA ASP A 28 -2.67 -2.02 -7.85
C ASP A 28 -1.24 -1.73 -8.35
N THR A 29 -0.66 -2.67 -9.11
CA THR A 29 0.70 -2.57 -9.64
C THR A 29 0.92 -1.43 -10.65
N SER A 30 -0.13 -0.71 -11.07
CA SER A 30 -0.03 0.45 -11.95
C SER A 30 0.23 1.77 -11.21
N GLU A 31 0.10 1.80 -9.89
CA GLU A 31 0.21 3.01 -9.09
C GLU A 31 1.08 2.83 -7.83
N VAL A 32 1.57 3.96 -7.29
CA VAL A 32 2.29 3.98 -6.01
C VAL A 32 1.27 4.08 -4.88
N PHE A 33 1.27 3.10 -3.98
CA PHE A 33 0.37 3.08 -2.83
C PHE A 33 0.87 4.02 -1.73
N ARG A 34 0.00 4.95 -1.32
CA ARG A 34 0.26 5.96 -0.28
C ARG A 34 -0.87 5.96 0.75
N PRO A 35 -0.80 5.10 1.79
CA PRO A 35 -1.85 4.98 2.79
C PRO A 35 -2.00 6.27 3.59
N ALA A 36 -3.25 6.72 3.80
CA ALA A 36 -3.53 7.89 4.61
C ALA A 36 -3.15 7.68 6.09
N ALA A 37 -3.18 6.44 6.58
CA ALA A 37 -2.83 6.10 7.95
C ALA A 37 -1.32 6.20 8.26
N LEU A 38 -0.46 6.22 7.24
CA LEU A 38 0.99 6.34 7.38
C LEU A 38 1.48 7.47 6.46
N PRO A 39 1.34 8.74 6.88
CA PRO A 39 1.99 9.83 6.18
C PRO A 39 3.50 9.54 6.12
N ASP A 40 4.10 9.82 4.97
CA ASP A 40 5.53 9.56 4.63
C ASP A 40 5.88 8.10 4.31
N PHE A 41 4.90 7.20 4.26
CA PHE A 41 5.07 5.86 3.69
C PHE A 41 4.55 5.81 2.25
N GLU A 42 5.39 5.34 1.35
CA GLU A 42 4.96 4.97 0.00
C GLU A 42 5.57 3.63 -0.41
N ILE A 43 4.82 2.89 -1.23
CA ILE A 43 5.30 1.61 -1.78
C ILE A 43 4.90 1.48 -3.24
N ASN A 44 5.88 1.12 -4.07
CA ASN A 44 5.66 0.82 -5.47
C ASN A 44 5.28 -0.66 -5.61
N LEU A 45 3.99 -0.94 -5.85
CA LEU A 45 3.47 -2.30 -5.95
C LEU A 45 4.00 -3.03 -7.20
N GLN A 46 4.40 -2.31 -8.24
CA GLN A 46 5.05 -2.89 -9.42
C GLN A 46 6.40 -3.54 -9.08
N GLN A 47 7.17 -2.91 -8.17
CA GLN A 47 8.46 -3.44 -7.75
C GLN A 47 8.31 -4.72 -6.92
N LEU A 48 7.23 -4.84 -6.13
CA LEU A 48 6.89 -6.06 -5.41
C LEU A 48 6.55 -7.21 -6.37
N HIS A 49 5.90 -6.90 -7.50
CA HIS A 49 5.55 -7.90 -8.52
C HIS A 49 6.76 -8.49 -9.23
N ASN A 50 7.74 -7.65 -9.55
CA ASN A 50 8.83 -8.02 -10.44
C ASN A 50 9.98 -8.78 -9.75
N GLY A 51 9.89 -9.01 -8.44
CA GLY A 51 10.75 -9.97 -7.74
C GLY A 51 12.25 -9.72 -7.86
N ASP A 52 12.69 -8.46 -7.97
CA ASP A 52 14.10 -8.15 -7.81
C ASP A 52 14.47 -8.45 -6.34
N GLU A 53 15.42 -9.37 -6.12
CA GLU A 53 15.96 -9.76 -4.81
C GLU A 53 16.78 -8.62 -4.16
N GLY A 54 16.35 -7.38 -4.36
CA GLY A 54 16.92 -6.18 -3.78
C GLY A 54 16.39 -5.96 -2.37
N GLU A 55 17.29 -5.65 -1.45
CA GLU A 55 17.01 -5.32 -0.05
C GLU A 55 15.95 -4.20 0.03
N TRP A 56 14.78 -4.53 0.59
CA TRP A 56 13.67 -3.59 0.73
C TRP A 56 13.97 -2.59 1.85
N VAL A 57 14.52 -1.43 1.50
CA VAL A 57 14.54 -0.28 2.41
C VAL A 57 13.27 0.51 2.18
N GLY A 58 12.26 0.33 3.04
CA GLY A 58 11.17 1.30 3.15
C GLY A 58 11.77 2.67 3.43
N GLN A 59 11.88 3.51 2.41
CA GLN A 59 12.42 4.86 2.58
C GLN A 59 11.33 5.71 3.21
N ARG A 60 11.60 6.20 4.43
CA ARG A 60 10.89 7.35 4.98
C ARG A 60 11.20 8.51 4.04
N ALA A 61 10.19 9.15 3.46
CA ALA A 61 10.40 10.44 2.85
C ALA A 61 10.89 11.39 3.96
N ILE A 62 12.18 11.74 3.93
CA ILE A 62 12.73 12.80 4.77
C ILE A 62 12.64 14.06 3.91
N GLU A 63 11.92 15.06 4.43
CA GLU A 63 11.76 16.40 3.85
C GLU A 63 13.11 17.08 3.52
#